data_AF-G2WLB4-F1
#
_entry.id   AF-G2WLB4-F1
#
_cell.length_a   1.000
_cell.length_b   1.000
_cell.length_c   1.000
_cell.angle_alpha   90.00
_cell.angle_beta   90.00
_cell.angle_gamma   90.00
#
_symmetry.space_group_name_H-M   'P 1'
#
loop_
_entity.id
_entity.type
_entity.pdbx_description
1 polymer ?
#
loop_
_entity_poly.entity_id
_entity_poly.type
_entity_poly.pdbx_seq_one_letter_code
_entity_poly.pdbx_strand_id
1 'polypeptide(L)'
;MNSKSQQQEQQPIVFVTGTDTDVGKTFVSTLLVHKWKAAYWKPVQTGIESDQGDSETLKNFKIAASTWQPPIFTPTYALQKPLSPLQAMEYEPNVDIRLLDFVVPEEWSAENPLVVEGAGGVCVPITRKLEITTDLIKHLIETSGHPVYVVVVARSGLGTLNHTLLTWNHLCDNGLRSHLFGVILNGEPNEGNVQALKKFGVNIMAQVAQCTTAHDQDMALHELPSVESLMTQQDVE
;
A
#
# COMPACT_ATOMS: atom_id res chain seq x y z
N MET A 1 -41.61 11.03 -10.08
CA MET A 1 -41.06 9.78 -9.52
C MET A 1 -39.60 9.71 -9.96
N ASN A 2 -38.68 10.24 -9.15
CA ASN A 2 -37.25 10.18 -9.42
C ASN A 2 -36.71 8.89 -8.78
N SER A 3 -36.55 7.83 -9.57
CA SER A 3 -35.73 6.69 -9.20
C SER A 3 -34.42 6.77 -9.99
N LYS A 4 -33.60 7.78 -9.69
CA LYS A 4 -32.16 7.63 -9.89
C LYS A 4 -31.69 6.77 -8.72
N SER A 5 -31.61 5.47 -8.96
CA SER A 5 -30.79 4.57 -8.15
C SER A 5 -29.41 5.21 -8.04
N GLN A 6 -29.09 5.80 -6.89
CA GLN A 6 -27.72 6.14 -6.54
C GLN A 6 -26.98 4.80 -6.51
N GLN A 7 -26.23 4.50 -7.56
CA GLN A 7 -25.19 3.48 -7.47
C GLN A 7 -24.27 4.00 -6.39
N GLN A 8 -24.26 3.32 -5.24
CA GLN A 8 -23.32 3.62 -4.18
C GLN A 8 -21.94 3.33 -4.77
N GLU A 9 -21.14 4.38 -4.98
CA GLU A 9 -19.79 4.24 -5.52
C GLU A 9 -19.02 3.25 -4.65
N GLN A 10 -18.58 2.16 -5.27
CA GLN A 10 -17.85 1.11 -4.57
C GLN A 10 -16.58 1.71 -3.98
N GLN A 11 -16.38 1.53 -2.68
CA GLN A 11 -15.16 2.02 -2.03
C GLN A 11 -13.93 1.29 -2.59
N PRO A 12 -12.83 2.01 -2.86
CA PRO A 12 -11.68 1.43 -3.52
C PRO A 12 -10.79 0.70 -2.52
N ILE A 13 -10.06 -0.28 -3.05
CA ILE A 13 -8.92 -0.89 -2.39
C ILE A 13 -7.67 -0.18 -2.92
N VAL A 14 -6.80 0.26 -2.03
CA VAL A 14 -5.50 0.86 -2.37
C VAL A 14 -4.40 -0.03 -1.83
N PHE A 15 -3.74 -0.76 -2.74
CA PHE A 15 -2.60 -1.59 -2.44
C PHE A 15 -1.32 -0.75 -2.34
N VAL A 16 -0.72 -0.70 -1.16
CA VAL A 16 0.54 -0.01 -0.90
C VAL A 16 1.67 -1.02 -1.01
N THR A 17 2.45 -0.92 -2.08
CA THR A 17 3.67 -1.71 -2.29
C THR A 17 4.92 -0.84 -2.13
N GLY A 18 6.10 -1.43 -2.26
CA GLY A 18 7.37 -0.75 -2.11
C GLY A 18 8.35 -1.07 -3.22
N THR A 19 9.33 -0.19 -3.39
CA THR A 19 10.50 -0.49 -4.22
C THR A 19 11.49 -1.42 -3.53
N ASP A 20 11.39 -1.56 -2.20
CA ASP A 20 12.29 -2.36 -1.36
C ASP A 20 11.64 -2.62 0.03
N THR A 21 12.34 -3.33 0.89
CA THR A 21 12.09 -3.39 2.34
C THR A 21 12.49 -2.07 3.01
N ASP A 22 11.85 -1.70 4.12
CA ASP A 22 12.14 -0.49 4.93
C ASP A 22 12.08 0.86 4.20
N VAL A 23 11.43 0.92 3.04
CA VAL A 23 11.17 2.19 2.32
C VAL A 23 10.12 3.08 3.02
N GLY A 24 9.49 2.59 4.09
CA GLY A 24 8.47 3.30 4.87
C GLY A 24 7.03 3.02 4.44
N LYS A 25 6.74 1.82 3.92
CA LYS A 25 5.37 1.39 3.58
C LYS A 25 4.41 1.59 4.75
N THR A 26 4.73 1.06 5.93
CA THR A 26 3.91 1.16 7.14
C THR A 26 3.55 2.60 7.51
N PHE A 27 4.54 3.49 7.45
CA PHE A 27 4.36 4.90 7.72
C PHE A 27 3.44 5.56 6.68
N VAL A 28 3.69 5.32 5.39
CA VAL A 28 2.84 5.86 4.32
C VAL A 28 1.42 5.28 4.37
N SER A 29 1.26 3.97 4.57
CA SER A 29 -0.03 3.31 4.78
C SER A 29 -0.81 3.97 5.92
N THR A 30 -0.13 4.25 7.04
CA THR A 30 -0.73 4.92 8.19
C THR A 30 -1.23 6.32 7.83
N LEU A 31 -0.42 7.12 7.15
CA LEU A 31 -0.84 8.44 6.71
C LEU A 31 -2.03 8.38 5.74
N LEU A 32 -2.02 7.46 4.78
CA LEU A 32 -3.13 7.23 3.85
C LEU A 32 -4.40 6.82 4.60
N VAL A 33 -4.29 5.92 5.58
CA VAL A 33 -5.39 5.47 6.43
C VAL A 33 -6.03 6.64 7.18
N HIS A 34 -5.24 7.51 7.79
CA HIS A 34 -5.77 8.68 8.49
C HIS A 34 -6.31 9.75 7.54
N LYS A 35 -5.66 9.96 6.38
CA LYS A 35 -6.05 10.98 5.39
C LYS A 35 -7.38 10.63 4.73
N TRP A 36 -7.57 9.36 4.39
CA TRP A 36 -8.74 8.86 3.69
C TRP A 36 -9.79 8.25 4.60
N LYS A 37 -9.55 8.24 5.92
CA LYS A 37 -10.37 7.53 6.91
C LYS A 37 -10.60 6.08 6.50
N ALA A 38 -9.56 5.45 5.97
CA ALA A 38 -9.64 4.10 5.42
C ALA A 38 -9.61 3.04 6.53
N ALA A 39 -10.03 1.83 6.20
CA ALA A 39 -9.66 0.64 6.93
C ALA A 39 -8.26 0.17 6.51
N TYR A 40 -7.64 -0.70 7.31
CA TYR A 40 -6.30 -1.22 7.06
C TYR A 40 -6.25 -2.74 7.11
N TRP A 41 -5.50 -3.33 6.18
CA TRP A 41 -5.20 -4.74 6.18
C TRP A 41 -3.77 -5.00 5.69
N LYS A 42 -3.02 -5.79 6.46
CA LYS A 42 -1.74 -6.35 6.02
C LYS A 42 -1.87 -7.86 5.86
N PRO A 43 -2.15 -8.37 4.65
CA PRO A 43 -2.49 -9.78 4.45
C PRO A 43 -1.38 -10.75 4.86
N VAL A 44 -0.12 -10.33 4.72
CA VAL A 44 1.06 -11.11 5.11
C VAL A 44 1.93 -10.28 6.05
N GLN A 45 1.95 -10.67 7.32
CA GLN A 45 2.84 -10.13 8.34
C GLN A 45 3.98 -11.13 8.58
N THR A 46 5.20 -10.62 8.64
CA THR A 46 6.41 -11.35 9.06
C THR A 46 7.04 -10.63 10.25
N GLY A 47 7.87 -11.30 11.04
CA GLY A 47 8.67 -10.66 12.09
C GLY A 47 7.96 -10.46 13.44
N ILE A 48 6.87 -11.17 13.71
CA ILE A 48 6.07 -11.01 14.95
C ILE A 48 6.89 -11.27 16.22
N GLU A 49 7.94 -12.09 16.15
CA GLU A 49 8.81 -12.32 17.31
C GLU A 49 9.77 -11.16 17.59
N SER A 50 9.95 -10.25 16.62
CA SER A 50 10.96 -9.19 16.63
C SER A 50 10.39 -7.81 16.90
N ASP A 51 9.12 -7.57 16.53
CA ASP A 51 8.42 -6.32 16.79
C ASP A 51 6.91 -6.53 17.02
N GLN A 52 6.20 -5.44 17.30
CA GLN A 52 4.76 -5.45 17.55
C GLN A 52 3.89 -5.71 16.31
N GLY A 53 4.49 -5.74 15.10
CA GLY A 53 3.80 -5.78 13.82
C GLY A 53 3.34 -4.41 13.31
N ASP A 54 3.01 -4.37 12.03
CA ASP A 54 2.64 -3.13 11.34
C ASP A 54 1.24 -2.64 11.74
N SER A 55 0.30 -3.57 11.96
CA SER A 55 -1.03 -3.28 12.47
C SER A 55 -1.01 -2.57 13.83
N GLU A 56 -0.17 -3.01 14.77
CA GLU A 56 -0.02 -2.33 16.06
C GLU A 56 0.76 -1.03 15.93
N THR A 57 1.73 -0.95 15.01
CA THR A 57 2.42 0.31 14.71
C THR A 57 1.44 1.38 14.22
N LEU A 58 0.54 1.03 13.30
CA LEU A 58 -0.49 1.92 12.79
C LEU A 58 -1.47 2.32 13.90
N LYS A 59 -1.95 1.36 14.70
CA LYS A 59 -2.89 1.60 15.81
C LYS A 59 -2.34 2.56 16.87
N ASN A 60 -1.03 2.50 17.12
CA ASN A 60 -0.35 3.34 18.09
C ASN A 60 0.14 4.67 17.49
N PHE A 61 0.06 4.85 16.17
CA PHE A 61 0.45 6.08 15.50
C PHE A 61 -0.60 7.16 15.72
N LYS A 62 -0.24 8.21 16.46
CA LYS A 62 -1.14 9.34 16.75
C LYS A 62 -0.85 10.49 15.81
N ILE A 63 -1.85 10.89 15.04
CA ILE A 63 -1.82 12.11 14.23
C ILE A 63 -2.72 13.13 14.93
N ALA A 64 -2.14 14.26 15.35
CA ALA A 64 -2.88 15.26 16.13
C ALA A 64 -4.10 15.81 15.39
N ALA A 65 -3.99 15.96 14.06
CA ALA A 65 -5.08 16.40 13.20
C ALA A 65 -6.14 15.33 12.88
N SER A 66 -5.99 14.07 13.33
CA SER A 66 -6.92 12.98 13.01
C SER A 66 -7.47 12.30 14.27
N THR A 67 -8.79 12.24 14.37
CA THR A 67 -9.51 11.47 15.41
C THR A 67 -10.00 10.12 14.90
N TRP A 68 -9.59 9.72 13.69
CA TRP A 68 -10.00 8.49 13.06
C TRP A 68 -9.48 7.28 13.83
N GLN A 69 -10.37 6.33 14.13
CA GLN A 69 -10.03 5.02 14.70
C GLN A 69 -10.27 3.98 13.62
N PRO A 70 -9.24 3.61 12.84
CA PRO A 70 -9.43 2.75 11.69
C PRO A 70 -9.82 1.33 12.10
N PRO A 71 -10.76 0.68 11.38
CA PRO A 71 -10.85 -0.78 11.39
C PRO A 71 -9.53 -1.36 10.90
N ILE A 72 -8.91 -2.21 11.71
CA ILE A 72 -7.66 -2.91 11.40
C ILE A 72 -7.95 -4.39 11.38
N PHE A 73 -7.77 -5.01 10.21
CA PHE A 73 -8.07 -6.42 10.01
C PHE A 73 -6.85 -7.30 10.30
N THR A 74 -7.11 -8.48 10.86
CA THR A 74 -6.08 -9.49 11.15
C THR A 74 -5.39 -9.93 9.85
N PRO A 75 -4.06 -10.12 9.85
CA PRO A 75 -3.35 -10.72 8.73
C PRO A 75 -3.92 -12.11 8.40
N THR A 76 -4.02 -12.46 7.11
CA THR A 76 -4.32 -13.84 6.69
C THR A 76 -3.22 -14.78 7.16
N TYR A 77 -1.97 -14.33 7.04
CA TYR A 77 -0.79 -15.04 7.51
C TYR A 77 0.08 -14.15 8.37
N ALA A 78 0.48 -14.70 9.50
CA ALA A 78 1.25 -14.02 10.52
C ALA A 78 2.44 -14.92 10.90
N LEU A 79 3.61 -14.63 10.32
CA LEU A 79 4.84 -15.41 10.45
C LEU A 79 5.78 -14.80 11.49
N GLN A 80 6.52 -15.65 12.20
CA GLN A 80 7.36 -15.27 13.33
C GLN A 80 8.65 -14.59 12.90
N LYS A 81 9.37 -15.17 11.93
CA LYS A 81 10.72 -14.71 11.55
C LYS A 81 10.69 -13.38 10.78
N PRO A 82 11.60 -12.43 11.05
CA PRO A 82 11.70 -11.15 10.35
C PRO A 82 12.43 -11.31 9.00
N LEU A 83 11.85 -12.12 8.12
CA LEU A 83 12.41 -12.47 6.81
C LEU A 83 11.36 -12.24 5.72
N SER A 84 11.74 -12.37 4.45
CA SER A 84 10.75 -12.42 3.37
C SER A 84 9.72 -13.54 3.62
N PRO A 85 8.46 -13.43 3.18
CA PRO A 85 7.45 -14.45 3.46
C PRO A 85 7.87 -15.85 3.02
N LEU A 86 8.48 -15.98 1.84
CA LEU A 86 9.03 -17.26 1.35
C LEU A 86 10.02 -17.88 2.33
N GLN A 87 10.97 -17.08 2.82
CA GLN A 87 12.02 -17.56 3.72
C GLN A 87 11.48 -17.78 5.15
N ALA A 88 10.56 -16.95 5.62
CA ALA A 88 9.92 -17.15 6.92
C ALA A 88 9.12 -18.47 6.98
N MET A 89 8.46 -18.85 5.88
CA MET A 89 7.80 -20.16 5.75
C MET A 89 8.75 -21.38 5.84
N GLU A 90 10.06 -21.21 5.70
CA GLU A 90 11.03 -22.30 5.90
C GLU A 90 11.16 -22.68 7.40
N TYR A 91 10.87 -21.73 8.29
CA TYR A 91 10.89 -21.94 9.75
C TYR A 91 9.53 -22.40 10.30
N GLU A 92 8.48 -22.34 9.47
CA GLU A 92 7.11 -22.65 9.82
C GLU A 92 6.52 -23.65 8.80
N PRO A 93 6.99 -24.91 8.78
CA PRO A 93 6.65 -25.87 7.73
C PRO A 93 5.16 -26.21 7.64
N ASN A 94 4.39 -25.91 8.69
CA ASN A 94 2.94 -26.10 8.72
C ASN A 94 2.16 -24.95 8.08
N VAL A 95 2.80 -23.81 7.83
CA VAL A 95 2.19 -22.67 7.13
C VAL A 95 2.45 -22.82 5.64
N ASP A 96 1.42 -22.72 4.83
CA ASP A 96 1.50 -22.71 3.35
C ASP A 96 0.66 -21.55 2.82
N ILE A 97 1.34 -20.47 2.43
CA ILE A 97 0.68 -19.30 1.85
C ILE A 97 0.23 -19.65 0.43
N ARG A 98 -1.07 -19.49 0.16
CA ARG A 98 -1.66 -19.67 -1.17
C ARG A 98 -2.39 -18.40 -1.58
N LEU A 99 -2.25 -18.01 -2.85
CA LEU A 99 -2.90 -16.80 -3.35
C LEU A 99 -4.41 -16.78 -3.11
N LEU A 100 -5.06 -17.93 -3.28
CA LEU A 100 -6.51 -18.08 -3.10
C LEU A 100 -7.00 -17.85 -1.66
N ASP A 101 -6.11 -17.84 -0.68
CA ASP A 101 -6.46 -17.57 0.72
C ASP A 101 -6.58 -16.06 0.99
N PHE A 102 -6.17 -15.19 0.05
CA PHE A 102 -6.28 -13.74 0.18
C PHE A 102 -7.62 -13.21 -0.33
N VAL A 103 -8.65 -13.41 0.48
CA VAL A 103 -9.96 -12.76 0.30
C VAL A 103 -10.00 -11.50 1.16
N VAL A 104 -10.62 -10.45 0.63
CA VAL A 104 -10.85 -9.20 1.38
C VAL A 104 -11.60 -9.52 2.68
N PRO A 105 -11.23 -8.94 3.84
CA PRO A 105 -11.86 -9.25 5.12
C PRO A 105 -13.40 -9.10 5.07
N GLU A 106 -14.12 -10.15 5.50
CA GLU A 106 -15.60 -10.16 5.47
C GLU A 106 -16.20 -9.07 6.36
N GLU A 107 -15.48 -8.64 7.39
CA GLU A 107 -15.87 -7.58 8.31
C GLU A 107 -15.70 -6.17 7.71
N TRP A 108 -15.08 -6.03 6.53
CA TRP A 108 -14.98 -4.75 5.86
C TRP A 108 -16.34 -4.34 5.27
N SER A 109 -16.97 -3.36 5.90
CA SER A 109 -18.29 -2.84 5.51
C SER A 109 -18.32 -2.12 4.17
N ALA A 110 -17.16 -1.87 3.56
CA ALA A 110 -17.01 -1.03 2.36
C ALA A 110 -17.68 0.36 2.48
N GLU A 111 -17.74 0.90 3.70
CA GLU A 111 -18.17 2.30 3.94
C GLU A 111 -17.02 3.29 3.76
N ASN A 112 -15.78 2.81 3.87
CA ASN A 112 -14.56 3.58 3.66
C ASN A 112 -13.60 2.78 2.77
N PRO A 113 -12.61 3.43 2.12
CA PRO A 113 -11.57 2.74 1.37
C PRO A 113 -10.84 1.71 2.22
N LEU A 114 -10.20 0.73 1.58
CA LEU A 114 -9.32 -0.23 2.23
C LEU A 114 -7.89 -0.01 1.79
N VAL A 115 -6.98 0.30 2.72
CA VAL A 115 -5.55 0.30 2.46
C VAL A 115 -5.00 -1.10 2.73
N VAL A 116 -4.42 -1.72 1.69
CA VAL A 116 -3.79 -3.04 1.77
C VAL A 116 -2.29 -2.89 1.69
N GLU A 117 -1.57 -3.29 2.74
CA GLU A 117 -0.10 -3.17 2.76
C GLU A 117 0.59 -4.46 2.33
N GLY A 118 1.45 -4.37 1.31
CA GLY A 118 2.28 -5.48 0.87
C GLY A 118 3.52 -5.71 1.75
N ALA A 119 4.11 -6.90 1.65
CA ALA A 119 5.37 -7.23 2.30
C ALA A 119 6.57 -7.03 1.35
N GLY A 120 7.59 -6.28 1.80
CA GLY A 120 8.81 -6.03 1.00
C GLY A 120 8.56 -5.25 -0.29
N GLY A 121 9.24 -5.64 -1.38
CA GLY A 121 9.09 -5.06 -2.71
C GLY A 121 8.10 -5.80 -3.62
N VAL A 122 7.80 -5.23 -4.79
CA VAL A 122 6.78 -5.77 -5.72
C VAL A 122 7.09 -7.17 -6.29
N CYS A 123 8.36 -7.57 -6.31
CA CYS A 123 8.84 -8.87 -6.79
C CYS A 123 9.17 -9.85 -5.66
N VAL A 124 8.81 -9.54 -4.40
CA VAL A 124 9.04 -10.46 -3.29
C VAL A 124 8.14 -11.69 -3.45
N PRO A 125 8.71 -12.92 -3.44
CA PRO A 125 7.91 -14.13 -3.44
C PRO A 125 7.15 -14.27 -2.12
N ILE A 126 5.84 -14.50 -2.24
CA ILE A 126 4.94 -14.64 -1.09
C ILE A 126 4.45 -16.09 -0.89
N THR A 127 4.58 -16.95 -1.91
CA THR A 127 4.21 -18.38 -1.84
C THR A 127 5.40 -19.28 -2.17
N ARG A 128 5.29 -20.58 -1.83
CA ARG A 128 6.28 -21.59 -2.23
C ARG A 128 6.32 -21.87 -3.73
N LYS A 129 5.29 -21.47 -4.49
CA LYS A 129 5.27 -21.56 -5.95
C LYS A 129 5.92 -20.36 -6.63
N LEU A 130 6.53 -19.47 -5.84
CA LEU A 130 7.19 -18.25 -6.30
C LEU A 130 6.24 -17.22 -6.93
N GLU A 131 4.96 -17.26 -6.56
CA GLU A 131 4.05 -16.15 -6.83
C GLU A 131 4.52 -14.94 -5.99
N ILE A 132 4.56 -13.76 -6.62
CA ILE A 132 5.11 -12.53 -6.05
C ILE A 132 4.00 -11.57 -5.61
N THR A 133 4.36 -10.49 -4.91
CA THR A 133 3.43 -9.41 -4.53
C THR A 133 2.60 -8.89 -5.71
N THR A 134 3.15 -8.87 -6.93
CA THR A 134 2.40 -8.50 -8.16
C THR A 134 1.21 -9.44 -8.42
N ASP A 135 1.37 -10.74 -8.18
CA ASP A 135 0.31 -11.73 -8.38
C ASP A 135 -0.79 -11.58 -7.33
N LEU A 136 -0.45 -11.18 -6.10
CA LEU A 136 -1.43 -10.80 -5.08
C LEU A 136 -2.24 -9.58 -5.49
N ILE A 137 -1.61 -8.55 -6.07
CA ILE A 137 -2.33 -7.37 -6.57
C ILE A 137 -3.34 -7.78 -7.65
N LYS A 138 -2.90 -8.59 -8.63
CA LYS A 138 -3.79 -9.12 -9.68
C LYS A 138 -4.92 -9.97 -9.11
N HIS A 139 -4.61 -10.83 -8.15
CA HIS A 139 -5.61 -11.64 -7.46
C HIS A 139 -6.70 -10.77 -6.82
N LEU A 140 -6.32 -9.71 -6.10
CA LEU A 140 -7.30 -8.79 -5.50
C LEU A 140 -8.10 -8.01 -6.54
N ILE A 141 -7.50 -7.62 -7.67
CA ILE A 141 -8.23 -7.01 -8.80
C ILE A 141 -9.30 -7.96 -9.32
N GLU A 142 -8.98 -9.24 -9.47
CA GLU A 142 -9.87 -10.24 -10.04
C GLU A 142 -10.99 -10.68 -9.08
N THR A 143 -10.70 -10.77 -7.77
CA THR A 143 -11.61 -11.42 -6.81
C THR A 143 -12.37 -10.46 -5.89
N SER A 144 -11.89 -9.23 -5.69
CA SER A 144 -12.52 -8.32 -4.71
C SER A 144 -13.90 -7.82 -5.14
N GLY A 145 -14.12 -7.62 -6.45
CA GLY A 145 -15.31 -6.93 -6.94
C GLY A 145 -15.31 -5.42 -6.64
N HIS A 146 -14.16 -4.85 -6.26
CA HIS A 146 -13.95 -3.42 -6.00
C HIS A 146 -12.87 -2.86 -6.93
N PRO A 147 -12.86 -1.54 -7.20
CA PRO A 147 -11.73 -0.89 -7.84
C PRO A 147 -10.46 -1.06 -6.99
N VAL A 148 -9.37 -1.53 -7.60
CA VAL A 148 -8.07 -1.68 -6.91
C VAL A 148 -7.05 -0.75 -7.56
N TYR A 149 -6.41 0.08 -6.74
CA TYR A 149 -5.33 0.98 -7.15
C TYR A 149 -4.03 0.62 -6.45
N VAL A 150 -2.90 0.98 -7.05
CA VAL A 150 -1.56 0.68 -6.53
C VAL A 150 -0.81 1.98 -6.26
N VAL A 151 -0.33 2.10 -5.03
CA VAL A 151 0.62 3.15 -4.60
C VAL A 151 1.96 2.50 -4.36
N VAL A 152 3.01 3.04 -4.97
CA VAL A 152 4.39 2.57 -4.77
C VAL A 152 5.10 3.50 -3.79
N VAL A 153 5.64 2.96 -2.71
CA VAL A 153 6.49 3.70 -1.79
C VAL A 153 7.95 3.50 -2.17
N ALA A 154 8.68 4.59 -2.37
CA ALA A 154 10.10 4.58 -2.64
C ALA A 154 10.83 5.52 -1.69
N ARG A 155 12.09 5.23 -1.36
CA ARG A 155 12.92 6.16 -0.58
C ARG A 155 13.30 7.40 -1.40
N SER A 156 13.58 8.56 -0.79
CA SER A 156 13.99 9.77 -1.53
C SER A 156 15.49 9.83 -1.89
N GLY A 157 16.31 8.96 -1.29
CA GLY A 157 17.78 9.00 -1.39
C GLY A 157 18.41 8.36 -2.64
N LEU A 158 19.75 8.23 -2.62
CA LEU A 158 20.52 7.67 -3.72
C LEU A 158 20.06 6.26 -4.13
N GLY A 159 20.00 6.02 -5.44
CA GLY A 159 19.50 4.78 -6.05
C GLY A 159 17.98 4.74 -6.25
N THR A 160 17.22 5.69 -5.71
CA THR A 160 15.75 5.70 -5.87
C THR A 160 15.28 5.78 -7.31
N LEU A 161 16.00 6.50 -8.17
CA LEU A 161 15.67 6.58 -9.60
C LEU A 161 15.63 5.18 -10.23
N ASN A 162 16.65 4.38 -9.98
CA ASN A 162 16.73 3.01 -10.50
C ASN A 162 15.62 2.13 -9.93
N HIS A 163 15.48 2.08 -8.60
CA HIS A 163 14.51 1.20 -7.96
C HIS A 163 13.07 1.57 -8.34
N THR A 164 12.75 2.86 -8.35
CA THR A 164 11.42 3.36 -8.73
C THR A 164 11.11 3.01 -10.19
N LEU A 165 12.02 3.26 -11.13
CA LEU A 165 11.78 2.95 -12.54
C LEU A 165 11.66 1.45 -12.80
N LEU A 166 12.48 0.62 -12.15
CA LEU A 166 12.36 -0.84 -12.27
C LEU A 166 11.02 -1.34 -11.72
N THR A 167 10.61 -0.86 -10.54
CA THR A 167 9.31 -1.22 -9.94
C THR A 167 8.14 -0.73 -10.80
N TRP A 168 8.18 0.52 -11.26
CA TRP A 168 7.15 1.13 -12.09
C TRP A 168 6.97 0.39 -13.42
N ASN A 169 8.08 0.13 -14.12
CA ASN A 169 8.05 -0.59 -15.39
C ASN A 169 7.61 -2.04 -15.20
N HIS A 170 8.07 -2.73 -14.15
CA HIS A 170 7.60 -4.09 -13.84
C HIS A 170 6.08 -4.14 -13.67
N LEU A 171 5.50 -3.20 -12.92
CA LEU A 171 4.04 -3.12 -12.75
C LEU A 171 3.33 -2.83 -14.07
N CYS A 172 3.85 -1.90 -14.87
CA CYS A 172 3.30 -1.58 -16.20
C CYS A 172 3.33 -2.79 -17.15
N ASP A 173 4.48 -3.46 -17.24
CA ASP A 173 4.71 -4.63 -18.11
C ASP A 173 3.87 -5.84 -17.67
N ASN A 174 3.40 -5.83 -16.42
CA ASN A 174 2.47 -6.80 -15.86
C ASN A 174 0.99 -6.40 -15.98
N GLY A 175 0.67 -5.41 -16.81
CA GLY A 175 -0.71 -5.02 -17.11
C GLY A 175 -1.38 -4.15 -16.04
N LEU A 176 -0.62 -3.62 -15.07
CA LEU A 176 -1.17 -2.82 -13.97
C LEU A 176 -1.15 -1.31 -14.24
N ARG A 177 -0.86 -0.86 -15.46
CA ARG A 177 -0.71 0.58 -15.77
C ARG A 177 -1.93 1.40 -15.39
N SER A 178 -3.13 0.94 -15.72
CA SER A 178 -4.41 1.59 -15.37
C SER A 178 -4.76 1.53 -13.88
N HIS A 179 -4.06 0.69 -13.12
CA HIS A 179 -4.20 0.56 -11.67
C HIS A 179 -3.16 1.40 -10.91
N LEU A 180 -2.10 1.88 -11.56
CA LEU A 180 -1.05 2.66 -10.90
C LEU A 180 -1.52 4.07 -10.59
N PHE A 181 -1.71 4.36 -9.31
CA PHE A 181 -2.06 5.71 -8.89
C PHE A 181 -0.83 6.62 -8.86
N GLY A 182 0.31 6.09 -8.40
CA GLY A 182 1.56 6.83 -8.42
C GLY A 182 2.56 6.36 -7.37
N VAL A 183 3.57 7.21 -7.18
CA VAL A 183 4.69 6.97 -6.27
C VAL A 183 4.69 8.03 -5.17
N ILE A 184 4.86 7.58 -3.94
CA ILE A 184 5.16 8.45 -2.79
C ILE A 184 6.65 8.26 -2.45
N LEU A 185 7.40 9.36 -2.49
CA LEU A 185 8.80 9.37 -2.09
C LEU A 185 8.90 9.65 -0.59
N ASN A 186 9.47 8.73 0.17
CA ASN A 186 9.62 8.81 1.62
C ASN A 186 11.07 9.10 2.03
N GLY A 187 11.25 10.15 2.83
CA GLY A 187 12.55 10.70 3.26
C GLY A 187 12.78 12.11 2.74
N GLU A 188 13.97 12.66 3.02
CA GLU A 188 14.34 14.05 2.68
C GLU A 188 13.96 14.42 1.24
N PRO A 189 13.18 15.51 1.04
CA PRO A 189 12.73 15.92 -0.28
C PRO A 189 13.91 16.12 -1.25
N ASN A 190 13.76 15.59 -2.46
CA ASN A 190 14.75 15.70 -3.51
C ASN A 190 14.07 16.03 -4.84
N GLU A 191 13.96 17.32 -5.13
CA GLU A 191 13.29 17.81 -6.33
C GLU A 191 13.95 17.30 -7.63
N GLY A 192 15.27 17.10 -7.61
CA GLY A 192 15.99 16.52 -8.75
C GLY A 192 15.48 15.12 -9.09
N ASN A 193 15.26 14.28 -8.08
CA ASN A 193 14.71 12.93 -8.27
C ASN A 193 13.27 12.97 -8.77
N VAL A 194 12.43 13.84 -8.20
CA VAL A 194 11.04 14.04 -8.63
C VAL A 194 10.97 14.42 -10.10
N GLN A 195 11.73 15.44 -10.51
CA GLN A 195 11.72 15.95 -11.88
C GLN A 195 12.25 14.91 -12.86
N ALA A 196 13.26 14.13 -12.48
CA ALA A 196 13.76 13.03 -13.31
C ALA A 196 12.69 11.95 -13.50
N LEU A 197 12.07 11.47 -12.42
CA LEU A 197 11.03 10.42 -12.48
C LEU A 197 9.82 10.87 -13.31
N LYS A 198 9.37 12.12 -13.15
CA LYS A 198 8.29 12.69 -13.98
C LYS A 198 8.62 12.69 -15.47
N LYS A 199 9.87 12.95 -15.87
CA LYS A 199 10.30 12.87 -17.28
C LYS A 199 10.23 11.46 -17.86
N PHE A 200 10.30 10.43 -17.01
CA PHE A 200 10.07 9.04 -17.41
C PHE A 200 8.58 8.64 -17.36
N GLY A 201 7.68 9.58 -17.09
CA GLY A 201 6.24 9.31 -17.04
C GLY A 201 5.77 8.67 -15.73
N VAL A 202 6.58 8.70 -14.66
CA VAL A 202 6.16 8.27 -13.33
C VAL A 202 5.33 9.36 -12.67
N ASN A 203 4.13 9.03 -12.21
CA ASN A 203 3.31 9.96 -11.44
C ASN A 203 3.83 10.04 -9.99
N ILE A 204 4.47 11.15 -9.61
CA ILE A 204 4.88 11.40 -8.23
C ILE A 204 3.75 12.13 -7.49
N MET A 205 3.12 11.44 -6.55
CA MET A 205 1.96 11.92 -5.80
C MET A 205 2.35 12.89 -4.69
N ALA A 206 3.38 12.54 -3.93
CA ALA A 206 3.86 13.31 -2.79
C ALA A 206 5.33 12.97 -2.49
N GLN A 207 5.99 13.89 -1.79
CA GLN A 207 7.22 13.61 -1.05
C GLN A 207 6.87 13.75 0.42
N VAL A 208 7.20 12.77 1.24
CA VAL A 208 6.93 12.81 2.68
C VAL A 208 8.26 12.73 3.42
N ALA A 209 8.61 13.80 4.14
CA ALA A 209 9.83 13.86 4.92
C ALA A 209 9.74 13.01 6.21
N GLN A 210 10.87 12.79 6.88
CA GLN A 210 10.85 12.15 8.20
C GLN A 210 10.07 13.00 9.19
N CYS A 211 9.05 12.41 9.80
CA CYS A 211 8.27 13.08 10.83
C CYS A 211 8.91 12.89 12.20
N THR A 212 9.47 13.95 12.75
CA THR A 212 10.09 13.96 14.08
C THR A 212 9.18 14.58 15.14
N THR A 213 8.17 15.34 14.71
CA THR A 213 7.20 16.02 15.56
C THR A 213 5.76 15.72 15.11
N ALA A 214 4.79 15.97 15.99
CA ALA A 214 3.37 15.88 15.64
C ALA A 214 2.99 16.87 14.52
N HIS A 215 3.65 18.04 14.47
CA HIS A 215 3.45 19.01 13.39
C HIS A 215 3.91 18.47 12.03
N ASP A 216 5.04 17.76 12.00
CA ASP A 216 5.55 17.14 10.77
C ASP A 216 4.56 16.08 10.24
N GLN A 217 3.93 15.33 11.15
CA GLN A 217 2.91 14.32 10.80
C GLN A 217 1.66 14.96 10.20
N ASP A 218 1.21 16.08 10.75
CA ASP A 218 0.07 16.82 10.19
C ASP A 218 0.41 17.38 8.80
N MET A 219 1.62 17.92 8.61
CA MET A 219 2.10 18.40 7.31
C MET A 219 2.17 17.27 6.28
N ALA A 220 2.75 16.12 6.65
CA ALA A 220 2.78 14.93 5.82
C ALA A 220 1.37 14.47 5.38
N LEU A 221 0.39 14.53 6.30
CA LEU A 221 -1.00 14.22 5.99
C LEU A 221 -1.59 15.20 4.96
N HIS A 222 -1.22 16.49 5.03
CA HIS A 222 -1.69 17.51 4.10
C HIS A 222 -1.12 17.35 2.69
N GLU A 223 0.12 16.89 2.55
CA GLU A 223 0.79 16.66 1.26
C GLU A 223 0.19 15.50 0.46
N LEU A 224 -0.48 14.56 1.12
CA LEU A 224 -1.12 13.44 0.46
C LEU A 224 -2.38 13.85 -0.30
N PRO A 225 -2.60 13.30 -1.51
CA PRO A 225 -3.81 13.57 -2.28
C PRO A 225 -5.07 13.02 -1.58
N SER A 226 -6.23 13.53 -1.95
CA SER A 226 -7.50 13.01 -1.46
C SER A 226 -7.88 11.70 -2.17
N VAL A 227 -8.74 10.88 -1.55
CA VAL A 227 -9.15 9.60 -2.15
C VAL A 227 -9.94 9.82 -3.44
N GLU A 228 -10.70 10.92 -3.55
CA GLU A 228 -11.52 11.22 -4.73
C GLU A 228 -10.65 11.44 -5.98
N SER A 229 -9.41 11.87 -5.82
CA SER A 229 -8.46 12.00 -6.94
C SER A 229 -8.03 10.65 -7.55
N LEU A 230 -8.25 9.53 -6.85
CA LEU A 230 -8.12 8.16 -7.41
C LEU A 230 -9.23 7.86 -8.42
N MET A 231 -10.45 8.32 -8.13
CA MET A 231 -11.66 7.95 -8.86
C MET A 231 -11.83 8.76 -10.15
N THR A 232 -11.32 10.00 -10.19
CA THR A 232 -11.45 10.88 -11.37
C THR A 232 -10.46 10.59 -12.50
N GLN A 233 -9.45 9.75 -12.26
CA GLN A 233 -8.51 9.32 -13.31
C GLN A 233 -9.09 8.29 -14.29
N GLN A 234 -10.29 7.76 -14.03
CA GLN A 234 -10.96 6.78 -14.92
C GLN A 234 -11.78 7.44 -16.05
N ASP A 235 -12.04 8.74 -16.01
CA ASP A 235 -12.91 9.43 -16.98
C ASP A 235 -12.15 10.06 -18.17
N VAL A 236 -10.85 9.79 -18.30
CA VAL A 236 -9.98 10.36 -19.35
C VAL A 236 -9.19 9.28 -20.07
N GLU A 237 -9.87 8.27 -20.61
CA GLU A 237 -9.36 7.42 -21.69
C GLU A 237 -10.41 7.24 -22.79
#